data_AF-A0A924B1D8-F1
#
_entry.id   AF-A0A924B1D8-F1
#
_cell.length_a   1.000
_cell.length_b   1.000
_cell.length_c   1.000
_cell.angle_alpha   90.00
_cell.angle_beta   90.00
_cell.angle_gamma   90.00
#
_symmetry.space_group_name_H-M   'P 1'
#
loop_
_entity.id
_entity.type
_entity.pdbx_description
1 polymer ?
#
loop_
_entity_poly.entity_id
_entity_poly.type
_entity_poly.pdbx_seq_one_letter_code
_entity_poly.pdbx_strand_id
1 'polypeptide(L)' 'MSLNKAVENLKFDSRLLDINLRLGRLTQAEYDQHIKALADLESDSLKIDLENKTNEPN' A
#
# COMPACT_ATOMS: atom_id res chain seq x y z
N MET A 1 -15.90 -8.24 6.45
CA MET A 1 -14.68 -9.01 6.14
C MET A 1 -14.64 -10.26 7.00
N SER A 2 -14.27 -11.42 6.46
CA SER A 2 -14.11 -12.68 7.24
C SER A 2 -12.65 -12.91 7.64
N LEU A 3 -12.42 -13.71 8.69
CA LEU A 3 -11.07 -14.07 9.15
C LEU A 3 -10.23 -14.72 8.05
N ASN A 4 -10.82 -15.67 7.31
CA ASN A 4 -10.11 -16.38 6.24
C ASN A 4 -9.62 -15.42 5.16
N LYS A 5 -10.46 -14.46 4.76
CA LYS A 5 -10.09 -13.44 3.77
C LYS A 5 -8.98 -12.52 4.28
N ALA A 6 -8.98 -12.18 5.57
CA ALA A 6 -7.91 -11.40 6.18
C ALA A 6 -6.58 -12.15 6.18
N VAL A 7 -6.59 -13.46 6.48
CA VAL A 7 -5.41 -14.31 6.45
C VAL A 7 -4.86 -14.45 5.02
N GLU A 8 -5.73 -14.65 4.03
CA GLU A 8 -5.33 -14.70 2.61
C GLU A 8 -4.69 -13.38 2.16
N ASN A 9 -5.20 -12.25 2.63
CA ASN A 9 -4.69 -10.93 2.27
C ASN A 9 -3.33 -10.60 2.90
N LEU A 10 -2.87 -11.34 3.93
CA LEU A 10 -1.53 -11.14 4.50
C LEU A 10 -0.41 -11.33 3.47
N LYS A 11 -0.68 -12.04 2.37
CA LYS A 11 0.31 -12.19 1.29
C LYS A 11 0.69 -10.85 0.62
N PHE A 12 -0.19 -9.85 0.71
CA PHE A 12 0.01 -8.49 0.19
C PHE A 12 0.52 -7.51 1.25
N ASP A 13 0.80 -7.95 2.49
CA ASP A 13 1.40 -7.08 3.51
C ASP A 13 2.76 -6.56 3.03
N SER A 14 2.95 -5.24 3.07
CA SER A 14 4.14 -4.57 2.53
C SER A 14 5.45 -5.07 3.18
N ARG A 15 5.40 -5.51 4.45
CA ARG A 15 6.55 -6.03 5.18
C ARG A 15 6.92 -7.46 4.74
N LEU A 16 6.01 -8.15 4.07
CA LEU A 16 6.17 -9.55 3.64
C LEU A 16 6.27 -9.71 2.13
N LEU A 17 6.05 -8.63 1.36
CA LEU A 17 5.92 -8.66 -0.10
C LEU A 17 7.10 -9.36 -0.78
N ASP A 18 8.32 -8.92 -0.47
CA ASP A 18 9.56 -9.47 -1.04
C ASP A 18 9.74 -10.96 -0.72
N ILE A 19 9.41 -11.34 0.52
CA ILE A 19 9.49 -12.73 0.96
C ILE A 19 8.46 -13.57 0.22
N ASN A 20 7.23 -13.08 0.07
CA ASN A 20 6.16 -13.81 -0.59
C ASN A 20 6.40 -13.98 -2.09
N LEU A 21 6.96 -12.96 -2.76
CA LEU A 21 7.40 -13.04 -4.15
C LEU A 21 8.53 -14.06 -4.32
N ARG A 22 9.56 -14.00 -3.47
CA ARG A 22 10.71 -14.93 -3.54
C ARG A 22 10.31 -16.38 -3.23
N LEU A 23 9.36 -16.60 -2.33
CA LEU A 23 8.86 -17.92 -1.96
C LEU A 23 7.76 -18.44 -2.91
N GLY A 24 7.34 -17.66 -3.92
CA GLY A 24 6.27 -18.02 -4.84
C GLY A 24 4.88 -18.10 -4.20
N ARG A 25 4.70 -17.52 -3.00
CA ARG A 25 3.40 -17.41 -2.29
C ARG A 25 2.52 -16.30 -2.85
N LEU A 26 3.15 -15.36 -3.55
CA LEU A 26 2.53 -14.31 -4.33
C LEU A 26 3.27 -14.25 -5.67
N THR A 27 2.55 -14.30 -6.78
CA THR A 27 3.13 -14.06 -8.11
C THR A 27 3.13 -12.57 -8.44
N GLN A 28 4.02 -12.14 -9.33
CA GLN A 28 4.04 -10.75 -9.81
C GLN A 28 2.69 -10.36 -10.44
N ALA A 29 2.09 -11.24 -11.24
CA ALA A 29 0.82 -10.98 -11.88
C ALA A 29 -0.34 -10.80 -10.88
N GLU A 30 -0.40 -11.62 -9.82
CA GLU A 30 -1.38 -11.45 -8.75
C GLU A 30 -1.17 -10.13 -7.99
N TYR A 31 0.09 -9.74 -7.74
CA TYR A 31 0.40 -8.48 -7.09
C TYR A 31 -0.06 -7.28 -7.94
N ASP A 32 0.28 -7.29 -9.23
CA ASP A 32 -0.10 -6.22 -10.16
C ASP A 32 -1.63 -6.11 -10.28
N GLN A 33 -2.34 -7.24 -10.31
CA GLN A 33 -3.80 -7.26 -10.31
C GLN A 33 -4.38 -6.74 -9.00
N HIS A 34 -3.76 -7.05 -7.86
CA HIS A 34 -4.20 -6.55 -6.56
C HIS A 34 -4.06 -5.03 -6.47
N ILE A 35 -2.92 -4.47 -6.89
CA ILE A 35 -2.71 -3.01 -6.92
C ILE A 35 -3.74 -2.32 -7.82
N LYS A 36 -4.02 -2.88 -9.01
CA LYS A 36 -5.04 -2.33 -9.93
C LYS A 36 -6.46 -2.39 -9.37
N ALA A 37 -6.73 -3.30 -8.43
CA ALA A 37 -8.04 -3.44 -7.80
C ALA A 37 -8.24 -2.51 -6.59
N LEU A 38 -7.17 -1.85 -6.11
CA LEU A 38 -7.30 -0.87 -5.04
C LEU A 38 -8.01 0.38 -5.55
N ALA A 39 -8.98 0.86 -4.78
CA ALA A 39 -9.66 2.11 -5.09
C ALA A 39 -8.68 3.27 -4.92
N ASP A 40 -8.71 4.21 -5.86
CA ASP A 40 -8.07 5.50 -5.68
C ASP A 40 -8.90 6.32 -4.69
N LEU A 41 -8.30 6.68 -3.57
CA LEU A 41 -8.91 7.47 -2.51
C LEU A 41 -8.22 8.85 -2.41
N GLU A 42 -7.48 9.28 -3.44
CA GLU A 42 -6.84 10.60 -3.45
C GLU A 42 -7.87 11.71 -3.26
N SER A 43 -9.03 11.62 -3.92
CA SER A 43 -10.12 12.60 -3.80
C SER A 43 -10.75 12.64 -2.41
N ASP A 44 -10.72 11.52 -1.70
CA ASP A 44 -11.34 11.34 -0.38
C ASP A 44 -10.37 11.63 0.76
N SER A 45 -9.14 12.04 0.43
CA SER A 45 -8.08 12.33 1.38
C SER A 45 -7.94 13.83 1.62
N LEU A 46 -7.74 14.23 2.88
CA LEU A 46 -7.38 15.61 3.22
C LEU A 46 -5.97 15.89 2.68
N LYS A 47 -5.86 16.81 1.71
CA LYS A 47 -4.58 17.29 1.21
C LYS A 47 -3.96 18.22 2.25
N ILE A 48 -2.82 17.81 2.81
CA ILE A 48 -2.03 18.64 3.72
C ILE A 48 -0.79 19.08 2.94
N ASP A 49 -0.80 20.32 2.50
CA ASP A 49 0.41 20.96 1.99
C ASP A 49 1.25 21.40 3.20
N LEU A 50 2.38 20.72 3.41
CA LEU A 50 3.35 21.12 4.42
C LEU A 50 4.02 22.42 3.92
N GLU A 51 3.50 23.57 4.34
CA GLU A 51 4.17 24.85 4.09
C GLU A 51 5.60 24.78 4.62
N ASN A 52 6.57 25.10 3.76
CA ASN A 52 7.96 25.29 4.16
C ASN A 52 7.99 26.43 5.19
N LYS A 53 8.15 26.10 6.47
CA LYS A 53 8.40 27.08 7.53
C LYS A 53 9.55 27.98 7.10
N THR A 54 9.21 29.25 6.91
CA THR A 54 10.12 30.38 6.79
C THR A 54 11.17 30.34 7.90
N ASN A 55 12.42 30.09 7.53
CA ASN A 55 13.57 30.53 8.32
C ASN A 55 14.28 31.62 7.50
N GLU A 56 13.75 32.85 7.55
CA GLU A 56 14.54 34.03 7.19
C GLU A 56 15.31 34.47 8.45
N PRO A 57 16.65 34.57 8.41
CA PRO A 57 17.41 35.15 9.50
C PRO A 57 17.37 36.69 9.40
N ASN A 58 16.98 37.34 10.50
CA ASN A 58 17.28 38.77 10.73
C ASN A 58 18.78 38.98 10.89
#